data_AF-A0A921TGH4-F1
#
_entry.id   AF-A0A921TGH4-F1
#
_cell.length_a   1.000
_cell.length_b   1.000
_cell.length_c   1.000
_cell.angle_alpha   90.00
_cell.angle_beta   90.00
_cell.angle_gamma   90.00
#
_symmetry.space_group_name_H-M   'P 1'
#
loop_
_entity.id
_entity.type
_entity.pdbx_description
1 polymer ?
#
loop_
_entity_poly.entity_id
_entity_poly.type
_entity_poly.pdbx_seq_one_letter_code
_entity_poly.pdbx_strand_id
1 'polypeptide(L)'
;MMLRGKDSAPKSYPEGFTPTYAHDNIAIDVPNGKLWLRDQSGYSTVLNKGDVLRWSEAYVAYGVHHTRNRLEVNVRDLGRPKFEVPFRRHIETKWGAKKNYAELQEWHSRLTAWVNNT
;
A
#
# COMPACT_ATOMS: atom_id res chain seq x y z
N MET A 1 -26.17 -5.38 7.99
CA MET A 1 -24.95 -4.60 7.71
C MET A 1 -23.76 -5.53 7.91
N MET A 2 -23.19 -6.08 6.84
CA MET A 2 -22.12 -7.08 6.95
C MET A 2 -20.84 -6.43 7.47
N LEU A 3 -20.43 -6.83 8.68
CA LEU A 3 -19.08 -6.66 9.18
C LEU A 3 -18.14 -7.47 8.27
N ARG A 4 -17.47 -6.84 7.30
CA ARG A 4 -16.39 -7.52 6.58
C ARG A 4 -15.24 -7.74 7.56
N GLY A 5 -14.98 -9.01 7.81
CA GLY A 5 -13.93 -9.51 8.70
C GLY A 5 -12.54 -9.01 8.29
N LYS A 6 -11.65 -9.06 9.28
CA LYS A 6 -10.21 -8.78 9.25
C LYS A 6 -9.56 -9.25 7.94
N ASP A 7 -8.65 -8.44 7.41
CA ASP A 7 -7.70 -8.78 6.33
C ASP A 7 -8.21 -8.68 4.89
N SER A 8 -8.62 -7.50 4.40
CA SER A 8 -9.06 -7.38 3.00
C SER A 8 -7.92 -7.32 1.96
N ALA A 9 -7.01 -8.30 1.97
CA ALA A 9 -6.15 -8.59 0.83
C ALA A 9 -7.00 -8.83 -0.46
N PRO A 10 -6.48 -8.48 -1.66
CA PRO A 10 -7.06 -8.85 -2.93
C PRO A 10 -7.50 -10.32 -2.99
N LYS A 11 -8.64 -10.58 -3.64
CA LYS A 11 -9.14 -11.95 -3.85
C LYS A 11 -8.20 -12.81 -4.70
N SER A 12 -7.40 -12.18 -5.54
CA SER A 12 -6.40 -12.84 -6.37
C SER A 12 -5.26 -11.87 -6.70
N TYR A 13 -4.08 -12.43 -6.86
CA TYR A 13 -2.89 -11.74 -7.37
C TYR A 13 -2.57 -12.24 -8.79
N PRO A 14 -1.75 -11.50 -9.55
CA PRO A 14 -1.22 -12.00 -10.82
C PRO A 14 -0.50 -13.34 -10.65
N GLU A 15 -0.46 -14.13 -11.72
CA GLU A 15 0.26 -15.40 -11.72
C GLU A 15 1.74 -15.21 -11.35
N GLY A 16 2.28 -16.12 -10.53
CA GLY A 16 3.68 -16.06 -10.09
C GLY A 16 3.98 -14.98 -9.05
N PHE A 17 2.96 -14.50 -8.32
CA PHE A 17 3.10 -13.64 -7.15
C PHE A 17 2.44 -14.28 -5.92
N THR A 18 3.23 -14.56 -4.89
CA THR A 18 2.75 -15.20 -3.66
C THR A 18 3.03 -14.28 -2.47
N PRO A 19 2.04 -13.53 -1.96
CA PRO A 19 2.28 -12.54 -0.91
C PRO A 19 2.69 -13.22 0.41
N THR A 20 3.78 -12.73 1.00
CA THR A 20 4.12 -12.97 2.42
C THR A 20 3.33 -12.02 3.33
N TYR A 21 3.18 -10.77 2.88
CA TYR A 21 2.39 -9.74 3.56
C TYR A 21 1.43 -9.09 2.57
N ALA A 22 0.20 -8.81 3.00
CA ALA A 22 -0.84 -8.31 2.11
C ALA A 22 -1.75 -7.28 2.79
N HIS A 23 -2.14 -6.28 2.00
CA HIS A 23 -3.20 -5.31 2.28
C HIS A 23 -3.99 -5.08 0.98
N ASP A 24 -5.04 -4.27 1.05
CA ASP A 24 -6.04 -4.04 0.00
C ASP A 24 -5.40 -3.64 -1.34
N ASN A 25 -4.35 -2.80 -1.28
CA ASN A 25 -3.73 -2.18 -2.47
C ASN A 25 -2.20 -2.31 -2.51
N ILE A 26 -1.62 -3.09 -1.59
CA ILE A 26 -0.19 -3.35 -1.54
C ILE A 26 0.07 -4.75 -0.99
N ALA A 27 1.05 -5.44 -1.54
CA ALA A 27 1.51 -6.72 -1.02
C ALA A 27 2.98 -6.95 -1.33
N ILE A 28 3.68 -7.67 -0.45
CA ILE A 28 5.10 -8.02 -0.61
C ILE A 28 5.21 -9.54 -0.68
N ASP A 29 5.84 -10.02 -1.73
CA ASP A 29 6.35 -11.39 -1.86
C ASP A 29 7.83 -11.35 -1.49
N VAL A 30 8.13 -11.68 -0.22
CA VAL A 30 9.49 -11.58 0.32
C VAL A 30 10.44 -12.57 -0.36
N PRO A 31 10.11 -13.87 -0.52
CA PRO A 31 11.00 -14.84 -1.15
C PRO A 31 11.40 -14.47 -2.58
N ASN A 32 10.47 -13.94 -3.37
CA ASN A 32 10.75 -13.60 -4.77
C ASN A 32 11.18 -12.14 -4.97
N GLY A 33 11.26 -11.34 -3.89
CA GLY A 33 11.66 -9.94 -3.97
C GLY A 33 10.72 -9.08 -4.83
N LYS A 34 9.41 -9.35 -4.78
CA LYS A 34 8.41 -8.64 -5.58
C LYS A 34 7.46 -7.81 -4.71
N LEU A 35 7.02 -6.68 -5.25
CA LEU A 35 6.04 -5.78 -4.67
C LEU A 35 4.85 -5.64 -5.63
N TRP A 36 3.66 -5.99 -5.16
CA TRP A 36 2.41 -5.71 -5.88
C TRP A 36 1.81 -4.40 -5.37
N LEU A 37 1.36 -3.55 -6.28
CA LEU A 37 0.71 -2.27 -5.98
C LEU A 37 -0.56 -2.10 -6.80
N ARG A 38 -1.59 -1.49 -6.20
CA ARG A 38 -2.78 -0.98 -6.89
C ARG A 38 -2.94 0.50 -6.58
N ASP A 39 -3.02 1.31 -7.64
CA ASP A 39 -3.22 2.75 -7.53
C ASP A 39 -4.70 3.11 -7.33
N GLN A 40 -4.97 4.36 -6.97
CA GLN A 40 -6.33 4.90 -6.85
C GLN A 40 -7.18 4.75 -8.13
N SER A 41 -6.55 4.74 -9.31
CA SER A 41 -7.23 4.51 -10.60
C SER A 41 -7.68 3.06 -10.80
N GLY A 42 -7.25 2.14 -9.93
CA GLY A 42 -7.51 0.70 -10.05
C GLY A 42 -6.45 -0.05 -10.84
N TYR A 43 -5.55 0.64 -11.56
CA TYR A 43 -4.42 -0.02 -12.23
C TYR A 43 -3.51 -0.66 -11.19
N SER A 44 -3.11 -1.90 -11.44
CA SER A 44 -2.17 -2.63 -10.61
C SER A 44 -0.95 -3.12 -11.38
N THR A 45 0.18 -3.26 -10.69
CA THR A 45 1.42 -3.79 -11.24
C THR A 45 2.15 -4.67 -10.22
N VAL A 46 3.12 -5.44 -10.70
CA VAL A 46 4.12 -6.13 -9.89
C VAL A 46 5.49 -5.57 -10.25
N LEU A 47 6.25 -5.18 -9.25
CA LEU A 47 7.58 -4.58 -9.37
C LEU A 47 8.61 -5.49 -8.73
N ASN A 48 9.82 -5.51 -9.27
CA ASN A 48 10.95 -6.07 -8.53
C ASN A 48 11.39 -5.08 -7.45
N LYS A 49 12.00 -5.57 -6.38
CA LYS A 49 12.56 -4.73 -5.30
C LYS A 49 13.46 -3.61 -5.83
N GLY A 50 14.29 -3.90 -6.83
CA GLY A 50 15.21 -2.93 -7.45
C GLY A 50 14.55 -1.83 -8.29
N ASP A 51 13.25 -1.95 -8.60
CA ASP A 51 12.49 -0.94 -9.34
C ASP A 51 11.83 0.09 -8.42
N VAL A 52 11.82 -0.16 -7.11
CA VAL A 52 11.29 0.76 -6.09
C VAL A 52 12.38 1.75 -5.71
N LEU A 53 12.16 3.04 -5.98
CA LEU A 53 13.18 4.08 -5.79
C LEU A 53 13.07 4.77 -4.43
N ARG A 54 11.84 5.16 -4.05
CA ARG A 54 11.53 5.80 -2.76
C ARG A 54 10.04 5.72 -2.49
N TRP A 55 9.66 5.91 -1.23
CA TRP A 55 8.26 5.99 -0.82
C TRP A 55 8.08 7.06 0.25
N SER A 56 6.88 7.65 0.29
CA SER A 56 6.50 8.63 1.30
C SER A 56 5.04 8.48 1.69
N GLU A 57 4.72 8.84 2.91
CA GLU A 57 3.34 8.98 3.36
C GLU A 57 2.73 10.26 2.77
N ALA A 58 1.48 10.19 2.33
CA ALA A 58 0.72 11.36 1.93
C ALA A 58 -0.73 11.26 2.42
N TYR A 59 -1.28 12.41 2.84
CA TYR A 59 -2.63 12.51 3.39
C TYR A 59 -3.16 13.93 3.26
N VAL A 60 -4.45 14.11 3.48
CA VAL A 60 -5.12 15.41 3.61
C VAL A 60 -5.46 15.62 5.08
N ALA A 61 -4.89 16.69 5.66
CA ALA A 61 -5.16 17.08 7.04
C ALA A 61 -6.53 17.76 7.15
N TYR A 62 -7.34 17.32 8.11
CA TYR A 62 -8.59 17.97 8.51
C TYR A 62 -8.62 18.12 10.03
N GLY A 63 -8.16 19.27 10.51
CA GLY A 63 -7.86 19.48 11.92
C GLY A 63 -6.74 18.54 12.39
N VAL A 64 -7.02 17.70 13.39
CA VAL A 64 -6.08 16.71 13.94
C VAL A 64 -6.16 15.33 13.25
N HIS A 65 -6.90 15.23 12.15
CA HIS A 65 -7.16 13.96 11.47
C HIS A 65 -6.48 13.89 10.10
N HIS A 66 -5.99 12.71 9.74
CA HIS A 66 -5.42 12.41 8.43
C HIS A 66 -6.41 11.59 7.60
N THR A 67 -6.87 12.16 6.50
CA THR A 67 -7.83 11.57 5.56
C THR A 67 -7.16 11.37 4.20
N ARG A 68 -7.77 10.59 3.29
CA ARG A 68 -7.21 10.27 1.97
C ARG A 68 -5.76 9.77 2.06
N ASN A 69 -5.52 8.92 3.06
CA ASN A 69 -4.21 8.35 3.38
C ASN A 69 -3.74 7.49 2.21
N ARG A 70 -2.50 7.71 1.78
CA ARG A 70 -1.90 6.95 0.68
C ARG A 70 -0.38 6.87 0.85
N LEU A 71 0.20 5.79 0.32
CA LEU A 71 1.63 5.67 0.15
C LEU A 71 1.98 6.09 -1.29
N GLU A 72 2.84 7.08 -1.44
CA GLU A 72 3.35 7.49 -2.75
C GLU A 72 4.64 6.73 -3.05
N VAL A 73 4.57 5.72 -3.92
CA VAL A 73 5.70 4.87 -4.30
C VAL A 73 6.24 5.35 -5.63
N ASN A 74 7.50 5.79 -5.65
CA ASN A 74 8.19 6.21 -6.87
C ASN A 74 8.97 5.01 -7.42
N VAL A 75 8.92 4.82 -8.73
CA VAL A 75 9.42 3.60 -9.39
C VAL A 75 10.26 3.92 -10.61
N ARG A 76 11.08 2.96 -11.05
CA ARG A 76 11.88 3.04 -12.28
C ARG A 76 11.03 2.72 -13.53
N ASP A 77 9.97 3.50 -13.75
CA ASP A 77 9.10 3.41 -14.92
C ASP A 77 8.81 4.82 -15.44
N LEU A 78 9.18 5.12 -16.69
CA LEU A 78 8.96 6.43 -17.29
C LEU A 78 7.50 6.69 -17.69
N GLY A 79 6.75 5.64 -18.02
CA GLY A 79 5.33 5.75 -18.35
C GLY A 79 4.46 5.96 -17.12
N ARG A 80 4.90 5.43 -15.97
CA ARG A 80 4.22 5.61 -14.69
C ARG A 80 5.21 5.69 -13.51
N PRO A 81 5.85 6.85 -13.30
CA PRO A 81 6.91 6.98 -12.31
C PRO A 81 6.44 6.96 -10.86
N LYS A 82 5.13 7.03 -10.62
CA LYS A 82 4.54 7.09 -9.28
C LYS A 82 3.23 6.31 -9.20
N PHE A 83 3.06 5.61 -8.07
CA PHE A 83 1.81 4.95 -7.68
C PHE A 83 1.32 5.56 -6.37
N GLU A 84 0.04 5.93 -6.29
CA GLU A 84 -0.61 6.44 -5.09
C GLU A 84 -1.49 5.34 -4.47
N VAL A 85 -0.89 4.56 -3.58
CA VAL A 85 -1.55 3.38 -2.98
C VAL A 85 -2.48 3.81 -1.85
N PRO A 86 -3.81 3.69 -1.99
CA PRO A 86 -4.73 4.25 -1.00
C PRO A 86 -4.95 3.31 0.19
N PHE A 87 -5.01 3.90 1.38
CA PHE A 87 -5.39 3.27 2.66
C PHE A 87 -6.76 3.79 3.08
N ARG A 88 -7.82 3.07 2.71
CA ARG A 88 -9.22 3.49 2.88
C ARG A 88 -10.14 2.36 3.33
N ARG A 89 -9.59 1.37 4.03
CA ARG A 89 -10.31 0.19 4.52
C ARG A 89 -11.43 0.58 5.48
N HIS A 90 -11.17 1.57 6.31
CA HIS A 90 -12.13 2.10 7.27
C HIS A 90 -12.79 3.36 6.71
N ILE A 91 -14.09 3.53 6.97
CA ILE A 91 -14.81 4.77 6.64
C ILE A 91 -14.09 5.99 7.25
N GLU A 92 -13.96 7.08 6.51
CA GLU A 92 -13.19 8.29 6.92
C GLU A 92 -13.90 9.14 7.98
N THR A 93 -14.33 8.51 9.07
CA THR A 93 -14.72 9.17 10.32
C THR A 93 -13.48 9.43 11.17
N LYS A 94 -13.60 10.20 12.27
CA LYS A 94 -12.50 10.42 13.25
C LYS A 94 -11.75 9.13 13.64
N TRP A 95 -12.48 8.04 13.86
CA TRP A 95 -11.89 6.76 14.26
C TRP A 95 -11.34 5.97 13.08
N GLY A 96 -12.02 5.94 11.95
CA GLY A 96 -11.57 5.20 10.77
C GLY A 96 -10.40 5.87 10.06
N ALA A 97 -10.38 7.19 9.98
CA ALA A 97 -9.25 7.98 9.48
C ALA A 97 -7.96 7.67 10.28
N LYS A 98 -8.05 7.62 11.62
CA LYS A 98 -6.91 7.23 12.48
C LYS A 98 -6.43 5.81 12.21
N LYS A 99 -7.35 4.85 11.99
CA LYS A 99 -6.98 3.46 11.66
C LYS A 99 -6.31 3.36 10.28
N ASN A 100 -6.87 4.00 9.26
CA ASN A 100 -6.27 4.07 7.93
C ASN A 100 -4.87 4.66 7.97
N TYR A 101 -4.66 5.73 8.75
CA TYR A 101 -3.35 6.34 8.93
C TYR A 101 -2.37 5.39 9.64
N ALA A 102 -2.81 4.70 10.71
CA ALA A 102 -1.97 3.71 11.38
C ALA A 102 -1.56 2.54 10.43
N GLU A 103 -2.49 2.06 9.60
CA GLU A 103 -2.19 1.05 8.58
C GLU A 103 -1.19 1.57 7.54
N LEU A 104 -1.31 2.84 7.10
CA LEU A 104 -0.33 3.49 6.23
C LEU A 104 1.06 3.50 6.87
N GLN A 105 1.18 3.92 8.13
CA GLN A 105 2.48 3.98 8.83
C GLN A 105 3.12 2.60 9.04
N GLU A 106 2.29 1.59 9.33
CA GLU A 106 2.74 0.21 9.42
C GLU A 106 3.33 -0.26 8.08
N TRP A 107 2.64 0.04 6.97
CA TRP A 107 3.11 -0.33 5.64
C TRP A 107 4.31 0.48 5.15
N HIS A 108 4.40 1.76 5.52
CA HIS A 108 5.61 2.54 5.32
C HIS A 108 6.80 1.84 6.00
N SER A 109 6.65 1.47 7.28
CA SER A 109 7.71 0.79 8.05
C SER A 109 8.06 -0.58 7.47
N ARG A 110 7.06 -1.36 7.05
CA ARG A 110 7.26 -2.67 6.42
C ARG A 110 8.02 -2.56 5.10
N LEU A 111 7.67 -1.57 4.27
CA LEU A 111 8.37 -1.33 3.00
C LEU A 111 9.80 -0.87 3.25
N THR A 112 10.03 -0.01 4.23
CA THR A 112 11.38 0.38 4.67
C THR A 112 12.22 -0.82 5.11
N ALA A 113 11.68 -1.66 6.00
CA ALA A 113 12.38 -2.85 6.46
C ALA A 113 12.68 -3.83 5.30
N TRP A 114 11.71 -4.04 4.41
CA TRP A 114 11.88 -4.95 3.28
C TRP A 114 12.90 -4.43 2.27
N VAL A 115 12.88 -3.14 1.94
CA VAL A 115 13.84 -2.56 0.97
C VAL A 115 15.26 -2.51 1.55
N ASN A 116 15.39 -2.16 2.84
CA ASN A 116 16.70 -1.94 3.48
C ASN A 116 17.32 -3.18 4.14
N ASN A 117 16.56 -4.26 4.35
CA ASN A 117 17.17 -5.55 4.71
C ASN A 117 17.86 -6.10 3.46
N THR A 118 19.20 -5.99 3.48
CA THR A 118 20.16 -6.65 2.60
C THR A 118 20.97 -7.64 3.40
#